data_AF-A0A8H5TBY7-F1
#
_entry.id   AF-A0A8H5TBY7-F1
#
_cell.length_a   1.000
_cell.length_b   1.000
_cell.length_c   1.000
_cell.angle_alpha   90.00
_cell.angle_beta   90.00
_cell.angle_gamma   90.00
#
_symmetry.space_group_name_H-M   'P 1'
#
loop_
_entity.id
_entity.type
_entity.pdbx_description
1 polymer ?
#
loop_
_entity_poly.entity_id
_entity_poly.type
_entity_poly.pdbx_seq_one_letter_code
_entity_poly.pdbx_strand_id
1 'polypeptide(L)'
;MRNRACIIIDDAHERALAADMLLGLLKVAISKRTDLKVVAMLATPDAQRFLDYFGDKKATHFELSGQNHPVQITYIKKPILEVFSAALNLAKCIHEKEEDADILVFFSSAAECEEACLLLRKNTRDLEVLPLYSELPEHQKSRVLQKGTKRMCVCATSMAIDGIVHVIVSEVPCGCALVFTSPVFVSAQASRVGGS
;
A
#
# COMPACT_ATOMS: atom_id res chain seq x y z
N MET A 1 -11.72 11.15 39.68
CA MET A 1 -11.57 11.50 38.23
C MET A 1 -12.21 10.37 37.42
N ARG A 2 -13.17 10.66 36.52
CA ARG A 2 -13.68 9.62 35.59
C ARG A 2 -12.64 9.39 34.50
N ASN A 3 -12.11 8.17 34.41
CA ASN A 3 -11.01 7.81 33.52
C ASN A 3 -11.53 7.68 32.07
N ARG A 4 -11.54 8.80 31.33
CA ARG A 4 -11.94 8.81 29.92
C ARG A 4 -10.93 8.02 29.09
N ALA A 5 -11.43 7.08 28.30
CA ALA A 5 -10.61 6.27 27.41
C ALA A 5 -11.02 6.53 25.95
N CYS A 6 -10.04 6.50 25.05
CA CYS A 6 -10.27 6.59 23.60
C CYS A 6 -9.57 5.38 22.95
N ILE A 7 -10.28 4.68 22.07
CA ILE A 7 -9.73 3.61 21.25
C ILE A 7 -9.79 4.07 19.80
N ILE A 8 -8.64 4.02 19.13
CA ILE A 8 -8.52 4.33 17.71
C ILE A 8 -8.30 3.01 16.99
N ILE A 9 -9.12 2.76 15.96
CA ILE A 9 -9.01 1.60 15.07
C ILE A 9 -8.59 2.16 13.72
N ASP A 10 -7.36 1.86 13.32
CA ASP A 10 -6.87 2.17 11.98
C ASP A 10 -7.30 1.08 11.00
N ASP A 11 -7.40 1.44 9.71
CA ASP A 11 -7.77 0.53 8.62
C ASP A 11 -8.98 -0.36 8.90
N ALA A 12 -10.02 0.19 9.55
CA ALA A 12 -11.21 -0.58 9.94
C ALA A 12 -11.97 -1.19 8.75
N HIS A 13 -11.65 -0.79 7.51
CA HIS A 13 -12.20 -1.33 6.28
C HIS A 13 -11.56 -2.69 5.89
N GLU A 14 -10.35 -2.99 6.36
CA GLU A 14 -9.76 -4.31 6.21
C GLU A 14 -10.53 -5.28 7.12
N ARG A 15 -11.29 -6.20 6.50
CA ARG A 15 -12.18 -7.14 7.19
C ARG A 15 -11.41 -8.28 7.88
N ALA A 16 -10.46 -7.92 8.73
CA ALA A 16 -9.71 -8.86 9.54
C ALA A 16 -10.58 -9.37 10.70
N LEU A 17 -10.55 -10.68 10.96
CA LEU A 17 -11.35 -11.32 12.02
C LEU A 17 -11.17 -10.64 13.39
N ALA A 18 -9.93 -10.27 13.74
CA ALA A 18 -9.63 -9.59 14.99
C ALA A 18 -10.29 -8.20 15.08
N ALA A 19 -10.29 -7.43 13.98
CA ALA A 19 -10.93 -6.12 13.90
C ALA A 19 -12.45 -6.25 14.03
N ASP A 20 -13.06 -7.21 13.33
CA ASP A 20 -14.49 -7.49 13.43
C ASP A 20 -14.92 -7.88 14.86
N MET A 21 -14.14 -8.77 15.51
CA MET A 21 -14.36 -9.14 16.91
C MET A 21 -14.24 -7.92 17.85
N LEU A 22 -13.24 -7.07 17.64
CA LEU A 22 -13.05 -5.85 18.41
C LEU A 22 -14.22 -4.88 18.24
N LEU A 23 -14.69 -4.66 17.01
CA LEU A 23 -15.85 -3.81 16.72
C LEU A 23 -17.12 -4.31 17.43
N GLY A 24 -17.33 -5.63 17.46
CA GLY A 24 -18.39 -6.28 18.23
C GLY A 24 -18.33 -5.99 19.73
N LEU A 25 -17.15 -6.16 20.33
CA LEU A 25 -16.93 -5.87 21.76
C LEU A 25 -17.12 -4.39 22.07
N LEU A 26 -16.63 -3.50 21.20
CA LEU A 26 -16.74 -2.05 21.38
C LEU A 26 -18.18 -1.56 21.28
N LYS A 27 -18.99 -2.12 20.38
CA LYS A 27 -20.43 -1.81 20.31
C LYS A 27 -21.13 -2.07 21.64
N VAL A 28 -20.82 -3.20 22.29
CA VAL A 28 -21.35 -3.51 23.63
C VAL A 28 -20.75 -2.57 24.68
N ALA A 29 -19.45 -2.30 24.63
CA ALA A 29 -18.77 -1.45 25.62
C ALA A 29 -19.29 0.01 25.61
N ILE A 30 -19.41 0.65 24.44
CA ILE A 30 -19.89 2.03 24.28
C ILE A 30 -21.35 2.16 24.75
N SER A 31 -22.16 1.10 24.62
CA SER A 31 -23.53 1.09 25.15
C SER A 31 -23.58 1.20 26.69
N LYS A 32 -22.55 0.71 27.39
CA LYS A 32 -22.44 0.69 28.86
C LYS A 32 -21.55 1.82 29.42
N ARG A 33 -20.60 2.30 28.61
CA ARG A 33 -19.60 3.32 28.97
C ARG A 33 -19.73 4.56 28.10
N THR A 34 -20.42 5.58 28.61
CA THR A 34 -20.55 6.89 27.96
C THR A 34 -19.27 7.72 28.01
N ASP A 35 -18.28 7.29 28.80
CA ASP A 35 -16.95 7.89 28.91
C ASP A 35 -15.91 7.30 27.92
N LEU A 36 -16.27 6.22 27.22
CA LEU A 36 -15.46 5.59 26.19
C LEU A 36 -15.77 6.20 24.82
N LYS A 37 -14.72 6.68 24.13
CA LYS A 37 -14.80 7.13 22.74
C LYS A 37 -14.12 6.11 21.83
N VAL A 38 -14.69 5.91 20.64
CA VAL A 38 -14.09 5.09 19.59
C VAL A 38 -14.01 5.91 18.31
N VAL A 39 -12.84 5.87 17.68
CA VAL A 39 -12.57 6.47 16.38
C VAL A 39 -12.18 5.34 15.44
N ALA A 40 -12.95 5.14 14.38
CA ALA A 40 -12.63 4.18 13.33
C ALA A 40 -12.19 4.96 12.08
N MET A 41 -10.98 4.68 11.59
CA MET A 41 -10.42 5.27 10.39
C MET A 41 -10.67 4.32 9.21
N LEU A 42 -11.16 4.87 8.10
CA LEU A 42 -11.54 4.14 6.90
C LEU A 42 -10.89 4.81 5.69
N ALA A 43 -10.28 4.01 4.80
CA ALA A 43 -9.75 4.49 3.52
C ALA A 43 -10.77 4.35 2.36
N THR A 44 -11.95 3.80 2.65
CA THR A 44 -13.02 3.57 1.67
C THR A 44 -14.14 4.60 1.85
N PRO A 45 -14.82 5.00 0.75
CA PRO A 45 -15.95 5.92 0.83
C PRO A 45 -17.21 5.27 1.43
N ASP A 46 -17.23 3.95 1.65
CA ASP A 46 -18.39 3.23 2.20
C ASP A 46 -18.44 3.27 3.74
N ALA A 47 -18.33 4.49 4.29
CA ALA A 47 -18.45 4.74 5.73
C ALA A 47 -19.87 4.47 6.25
N GLN A 48 -20.87 4.41 5.37
CA GLN A 48 -22.27 4.24 5.73
C GLN A 48 -22.52 2.93 6.48
N ARG A 49 -21.90 1.82 6.04
CA ARG A 49 -22.02 0.52 6.72
C ARG A 49 -21.54 0.57 8.18
N PHE A 50 -20.51 1.36 8.45
CA PHE A 50 -20.00 1.56 9.81
C PHE A 50 -20.97 2.39 10.67
N LEU A 51 -21.56 3.44 10.09
CA LEU A 51 -22.58 4.25 10.77
C LEU A 51 -23.81 3.41 11.11
N ASP A 52 -24.33 2.64 10.15
CA ASP A 52 -25.47 1.75 10.33
C ASP A 52 -25.20 0.72 11.44
N TYR A 53 -23.98 0.17 11.49
CA TYR A 53 -23.59 -0.82 12.50
C TYR A 53 -23.59 -0.25 13.93
N PHE A 54 -23.05 0.95 14.15
CA PHE A 54 -23.02 1.59 15.48
C PHE A 54 -24.30 2.36 15.82
N GLY A 55 -25.20 2.52 14.84
CA GLY A 55 -26.45 3.24 14.95
C GLY A 55 -26.27 4.73 14.69
N ASP A 56 -26.91 5.24 13.63
CA ASP A 56 -26.79 6.60 13.07
C ASP A 56 -26.82 7.75 14.09
N LYS A 57 -27.46 7.57 15.24
CA LYS A 57 -27.68 8.64 16.22
C LYS A 57 -26.50 8.91 17.15
N LYS A 58 -25.46 8.08 17.17
CA LYS A 58 -24.31 8.22 18.09
C LYS A 58 -22.96 8.40 17.40
N ALA A 59 -22.87 8.18 16.09
CA ALA A 59 -21.64 8.30 15.34
C ALA A 59 -21.60 9.62 14.56
N THR A 60 -20.43 10.24 14.48
CA THR A 60 -20.19 11.41 13.63
C THR A 60 -19.23 11.01 12.53
N HIS A 61 -19.64 11.21 11.28
CA HIS A 61 -18.79 10.97 10.11
C HIS A 61 -17.97 12.22 9.81
N PHE A 62 -16.66 12.04 9.66
CA PHE A 62 -15.74 13.07 9.19
C PHE A 62 -15.08 12.58 7.91
N GLU A 63 -15.33 13.27 6.81
CA GLU A 63 -14.67 13.00 5.53
C GLU A 63 -13.51 13.99 5.36
N LEU A 64 -12.31 13.45 5.13
CA LEU A 64 -11.15 14.25 4.77
C LEU A 64 -11.01 14.25 3.25
N SER A 65 -11.26 15.39 2.62
CA SER A 65 -11.03 15.55 1.18
C SER A 65 -9.53 15.63 0.89
N GLY A 66 -8.95 14.50 0.50
CA GLY A 66 -7.60 14.45 -0.04
C GLY A 66 -7.52 15.09 -1.42
N GLN A 67 -6.41 15.77 -1.73
CA GLN A 67 -6.09 16.12 -3.11
C GLN A 67 -5.53 14.88 -3.79
N ASN A 68 -6.31 14.27 -4.68
CA ASN A 68 -5.80 13.20 -5.52
C ASN A 68 -5.00 13.82 -6.67
N HIS A 69 -3.72 13.48 -6.78
CA HIS A 69 -2.92 13.82 -7.95
C HIS A 69 -3.26 12.87 -9.11
N PRO A 70 -3.37 13.36 -10.35
CA PRO A 70 -3.67 12.52 -11.49
C PRO A 70 -2.52 11.52 -11.74
N VAL A 71 -2.84 10.23 -11.71
CA VAL A 71 -1.90 9.14 -12.01
C VAL A 71 -2.12 8.70 -13.46
N GLN A 72 -1.03 8.52 -14.22
CA GLN A 72 -1.12 7.87 -15.52
C GLN A 72 -0.96 6.36 -15.35
N ILE A 73 -1.96 5.61 -15.84
CA ILE A 73 -1.99 4.16 -15.78
C ILE A 73 -1.78 3.63 -17.20
N THR A 74 -0.73 2.83 -17.38
CA THR A 74 -0.45 2.17 -18.66
C THR A 74 -0.61 0.67 -18.53
N TYR A 75 -1.47 0.11 -19.37
CA TYR A 75 -1.72 -1.32 -19.44
C TYR A 75 -0.90 -1.95 -20.56
N ILE A 76 -0.29 -3.11 -20.28
CA ILE A 76 0.32 -3.91 -21.32
C ILE A 76 -0.80 -4.65 -22.06
N LYS A 77 -0.94 -4.34 -23.36
CA LYS A 77 -2.08 -4.77 -24.20
C LYS A 77 -2.13 -6.27 -24.50
N LYS A 78 -1.10 -7.03 -24.16
CA LYS A 78 -0.98 -8.47 -24.44
C LYS A 78 -0.68 -9.22 -23.15
N PRO A 79 -1.28 -10.40 -22.93
CA PRO A 79 -0.95 -11.25 -21.79
C PRO A 79 0.53 -11.61 -21.83
N ILE A 80 1.18 -11.49 -20.68
CA ILE A 80 2.59 -11.81 -20.52
C ILE A 80 2.69 -13.19 -19.87
N LEU A 81 3.41 -14.11 -20.50
CA LEU A 81 3.66 -15.45 -19.95
C LEU A 81 4.59 -15.39 -18.72
N GLU A 82 5.61 -14.53 -18.78
CA GLU A 82 6.68 -14.41 -17.79
C GLU A 82 6.64 -13.04 -17.11
N VAL A 83 5.67 -12.83 -16.21
CA VAL A 83 5.40 -11.51 -15.61
C VAL A 83 6.58 -11.02 -14.76
N PHE A 84 7.23 -11.93 -14.03
CA PHE A 84 8.43 -11.64 -13.24
C PHE A 84 9.55 -11.04 -14.10
N SER A 85 9.92 -11.71 -15.19
CA SER A 85 10.95 -11.25 -16.10
C SER A 85 10.59 -9.92 -16.78
N ALA A 86 9.31 -9.74 -17.13
CA ALA A 86 8.83 -8.49 -17.71
C ALA A 86 8.95 -7.31 -16.74
N ALA A 87 8.59 -7.51 -15.46
CA ALA A 87 8.72 -6.49 -14.42
C ALA A 87 10.19 -6.06 -14.21
N LEU A 88 11.13 -7.01 -14.19
CA LEU A 88 12.56 -6.71 -14.10
C LEU A 88 13.07 -5.91 -15.29
N ASN A 89 12.69 -6.30 -16.50
CA ASN A 89 13.11 -5.61 -17.72
C ASN A 89 12.52 -4.19 -17.79
N LEU A 90 11.30 -4.02 -17.32
CA LEU A 90 10.68 -2.71 -17.23
C LEU A 90 11.37 -1.82 -16.20
N ALA A 91 11.67 -2.32 -15.00
CA ALA A 91 12.41 -1.58 -13.98
C ALA A 91 13.78 -1.11 -14.51
N LYS A 92 14.49 -1.96 -15.25
CA LYS A 92 15.73 -1.58 -15.96
C LYS A 92 15.50 -0.49 -17.01
N CYS A 93 14.47 -0.64 -17.83
CA CYS A 93 14.14 0.33 -18.87
C CYS A 93 13.80 1.70 -18.28
N ILE A 94 13.09 1.76 -17.15
CA ILE A 94 12.77 3.00 -16.43
C ILE A 94 14.06 3.61 -15.87
N HIS A 95 14.90 2.80 -15.23
CA HIS A 95 16.20 3.26 -14.70
C HIS A 95 17.10 3.88 -15.78
N GLU A 96 17.07 3.33 -17.00
CA GLU A 96 17.93 3.79 -18.11
C GLU A 96 17.37 4.99 -18.88
N LYS A 97 16.04 5.17 -18.94
CA LYS A 97 15.41 6.12 -19.87
C LYS A 97 14.64 7.26 -19.23
N GLU A 98 14.16 7.08 -18.00
CA GLU A 98 13.34 8.06 -17.31
C GLU A 98 14.18 8.92 -16.36
N GLU A 99 13.68 10.12 -16.03
CA GLU A 99 14.31 11.06 -15.09
C GLU A 99 14.50 10.47 -13.68
N ASP A 100 15.33 11.12 -12.86
CA ASP A 100 15.73 10.67 -11.53
C ASP A 100 14.57 10.58 -10.54
N ALA A 101 13.92 9.42 -10.55
CA ALA A 101 12.84 9.08 -9.66
C ALA A 101 12.90 7.61 -9.24
N ASP A 102 12.54 7.35 -7.98
CA ASP A 102 12.58 6.02 -7.40
C ASP A 102 11.55 5.08 -8.05
N ILE A 103 11.82 3.77 -7.95
CA ILE A 103 11.04 2.70 -8.55
C ILE A 103 10.53 1.78 -7.44
N LEU A 104 9.25 1.42 -7.47
CA LEU A 104 8.63 0.41 -6.62
C LEU A 104 8.09 -0.70 -7.52
N VAL A 105 8.47 -1.94 -7.24
CA VAL A 105 8.00 -3.11 -7.97
C VAL A 105 7.33 -4.04 -6.99
N PHE A 106 6.04 -4.30 -7.20
CA PHE A 106 5.31 -5.30 -6.43
C PHE A 106 5.50 -6.68 -7.04
N PHE A 107 5.83 -7.65 -6.19
CA PHE A 107 5.97 -9.08 -6.49
C PHE A 107 5.05 -9.90 -5.60
N SER A 108 4.77 -11.14 -6.02
CA SER A 108 3.82 -12.03 -5.35
C SER A 108 4.34 -12.58 -4.03
N SER A 109 5.67 -12.65 -3.87
CA SER A 109 6.28 -13.26 -2.69
C SER A 109 7.62 -12.64 -2.30
N ALA A 110 8.01 -12.83 -1.03
CA ALA A 110 9.33 -12.43 -0.54
C ALA A 110 10.47 -13.11 -1.32
N ALA A 111 10.27 -14.36 -1.76
CA ALA A 111 11.25 -15.09 -2.56
C ALA A 111 11.50 -14.40 -3.92
N GLU A 112 10.42 -13.97 -4.58
CA GLU A 112 10.52 -13.17 -5.82
C GLU A 112 11.18 -11.81 -5.57
N CYS A 113 10.86 -11.12 -4.47
CA CYS A 113 11.52 -9.86 -4.12
C CYS A 113 13.04 -10.02 -3.99
N GLU A 114 13.49 -11.07 -3.29
CA GLU A 114 14.91 -11.34 -3.10
C GLU A 114 15.61 -11.73 -4.43
N GLU A 115 14.98 -12.57 -5.23
CA GLU A 115 15.49 -12.94 -6.56
C GLU A 115 15.58 -11.70 -7.48
N ALA A 116 14.55 -10.88 -7.49
CA ALA A 116 14.51 -9.62 -8.23
C ALA A 116 15.63 -8.68 -7.78
N CYS A 117 15.85 -8.54 -6.47
CA CYS A 117 16.93 -7.74 -5.91
C CYS A 117 18.30 -8.20 -6.42
N LEU A 118 18.56 -9.51 -6.38
CA LEU A 118 19.81 -10.10 -6.87
C LEU A 118 20.03 -9.82 -8.36
N LEU A 119 18.99 -10.05 -9.18
CA LEU A 119 19.06 -9.86 -10.62
C LEU A 119 19.21 -8.39 -11.02
N LEU A 120 18.52 -7.47 -10.34
CA LEU A 120 18.62 -6.04 -10.62
C LEU A 120 19.99 -5.51 -10.21
N ARG A 121 20.49 -5.83 -9.00
CA ARG A 121 21.83 -5.41 -8.54
C ARG A 121 22.94 -5.89 -9.47
N LYS A 122 22.81 -7.09 -10.05
CA LYS A 122 23.80 -7.64 -10.98
C LYS A 122 23.81 -6.94 -12.33
N ASN A 123 22.65 -6.48 -12.80
CA ASN A 123 22.45 -6.01 -14.16
C ASN A 123 22.34 -4.48 -14.29
N THR A 124 22.31 -3.75 -13.17
CA THR A 124 22.21 -2.29 -13.16
C THR A 124 23.38 -1.69 -12.40
N ARG A 125 23.83 -0.52 -12.84
CA ARG A 125 24.80 0.31 -12.11
C ARG A 125 24.07 1.54 -11.57
N ASP A 126 24.54 2.03 -10.44
CA ASP A 126 24.01 3.24 -9.80
C ASP A 126 22.52 3.18 -9.43
N LEU A 127 22.00 1.98 -9.21
CA LEU A 127 20.67 1.72 -8.65
C LEU A 127 20.82 1.06 -7.26
N GLU A 128 20.25 1.67 -6.24
CA GLU A 128 20.14 1.06 -4.90
C GLU A 128 18.90 0.18 -4.85
N VAL A 129 19.08 -1.14 -4.88
CA VAL A 129 17.95 -2.08 -4.86
C VAL A 129 17.72 -2.63 -3.46
N LEU A 130 16.49 -2.56 -2.93
CA LEU A 130 16.14 -2.98 -1.57
C LEU A 130 14.87 -3.86 -1.57
N PRO A 131 14.83 -4.95 -0.78
CA PRO A 131 13.60 -5.71 -0.57
C PRO A 131 12.72 -5.06 0.50
N LEU A 132 11.39 -5.19 0.37
CA LEU A 132 10.43 -4.80 1.39
C LEU A 132 9.25 -5.77 1.50
N TYR A 133 9.26 -6.62 2.53
CA TYR A 133 8.17 -7.55 2.83
C TYR A 133 7.98 -7.68 4.35
N SER A 134 6.86 -8.26 4.76
CA SER A 134 6.37 -8.23 6.15
C SER A 134 7.36 -8.82 7.18
N GLU A 135 8.04 -9.90 6.82
CA GLU A 135 8.98 -10.66 7.67
C GLU A 135 10.35 -9.98 7.83
N LEU A 136 10.61 -8.90 7.09
CA LEU A 136 11.90 -8.21 7.12
C LEU A 136 12.11 -7.53 8.49
N PRO A 137 13.34 -7.57 9.07
CA PRO A 137 13.62 -6.85 10.31
C PRO A 137 13.40 -5.33 10.20
N GLU A 138 12.93 -4.69 11.27
CA GLU A 138 12.61 -3.25 11.29
C GLU A 138 13.77 -2.34 10.88
N HIS A 139 15.01 -2.70 11.23
CA HIS A 139 16.19 -1.94 10.82
C HIS A 139 16.39 -1.93 9.29
N GLN A 140 15.95 -2.98 8.59
CA GLN A 140 16.02 -3.06 7.13
C GLN A 140 14.84 -2.34 6.46
N LYS A 141 13.63 -2.47 7.01
CA LYS A 141 12.46 -1.70 6.55
C LYS A 141 12.73 -0.19 6.62
N SER A 142 13.33 0.25 7.72
CA SER A 142 13.68 1.66 7.93
C SER A 142 14.69 2.19 6.91
N ARG A 143 15.52 1.32 6.31
CA ARG A 143 16.49 1.73 5.30
C ARG A 143 15.80 2.22 4.02
N VAL A 144 14.64 1.67 3.70
CA VAL A 144 13.86 2.06 2.51
C VAL A 144 13.31 3.48 2.63
N LEU A 145 13.20 4.01 3.85
CA LEU A 145 12.76 5.39 4.11
C LEU A 145 13.92 6.41 4.06
N GLN A 146 15.17 5.95 4.01
CA GLN A 146 16.33 6.83 4.00
C GLN A 146 16.63 7.25 2.56
N LYS A 147 16.58 8.55 2.28
CA LYS A 147 16.96 9.08 0.97
C LYS A 147 18.46 8.88 0.75
N GLY A 148 18.79 8.06 -0.23
CA GLY A 148 20.16 7.87 -0.71
C GLY A 148 20.58 8.96 -1.70
N THR A 149 21.84 8.89 -2.14
CA THR A 149 22.37 9.73 -3.23
C THR A 149 22.13 9.13 -4.61
N LYS A 150 21.62 7.90 -4.67
CA LYS A 150 21.35 7.13 -5.90
C LYS A 150 19.86 6.87 -6.01
N ARG A 151 19.38 6.62 -7.23
CA ARG A 151 18.01 6.16 -7.46
C ARG A 151 17.78 4.85 -6.73
N MET A 152 16.66 4.74 -6.03
CA MET A 152 16.26 3.57 -5.28
C MET A 152 15.25 2.73 -6.08
N CYS A 153 15.42 1.42 -6.09
CA CYS A 153 14.45 0.46 -6.59
C CYS A 153 14.04 -0.48 -5.47
N VAL A 154 12.77 -0.45 -5.08
CA VAL A 154 12.23 -1.28 -4.01
C VAL A 154 11.45 -2.43 -4.61
N CYS A 155 11.79 -3.65 -4.22
CA CYS A 155 11.02 -4.85 -4.55
C CYS A 155 10.15 -5.21 -3.34
N ALA A 156 8.83 -5.02 -3.43
CA ALA A 156 7.91 -5.16 -2.31
C ALA A 156 6.79 -6.19 -2.55
N THR A 157 6.16 -6.68 -1.48
CA THR A 157 4.98 -7.57 -1.60
C THR A 157 3.66 -6.85 -1.35
N SER A 158 3.61 -5.91 -0.41
CA SER A 158 2.35 -5.27 -0.02
C SER A 158 2.48 -3.87 0.55
N MET A 159 3.70 -3.42 0.88
CA MET A 159 3.91 -2.14 1.54
C MET A 159 4.18 -1.03 0.52
N ALA A 160 3.39 0.04 0.61
CA ALA A 160 3.67 1.30 -0.07
C ALA A 160 4.70 2.12 0.72
N ILE A 161 5.56 2.85 0.00
CA ILE A 161 6.53 3.79 0.58
C ILE A 161 6.29 5.16 0.00
N ASP A 162 6.36 6.18 0.85
CA ASP A 162 6.21 7.56 0.45
C ASP A 162 7.39 8.05 -0.40
N GLY A 163 7.08 8.78 -1.47
CA GLY A 163 8.09 9.42 -2.32
C GLY A 163 8.48 8.65 -3.59
N ILE A 164 7.86 7.50 -3.86
CA ILE A 164 8.13 6.72 -5.08
C ILE A 164 7.21 7.15 -6.23
N VAL A 165 7.81 7.36 -7.41
CA VAL A 165 7.16 7.94 -8.61
C VAL A 165 6.74 6.86 -9.60
N HIS A 166 7.56 5.81 -9.76
CA HIS A 166 7.26 4.70 -10.66
C HIS A 166 6.82 3.48 -9.87
N VAL A 167 5.61 2.98 -10.14
CA VAL A 167 5.09 1.77 -9.50
C VAL A 167 4.77 0.71 -10.56
N ILE A 168 5.37 -0.46 -10.44
CA ILE A 168 5.13 -1.62 -11.29
C ILE A 168 4.38 -2.64 -10.46
N VAL A 169 3.24 -3.14 -10.97
CA VAL A 169 2.46 -4.20 -10.32
C VAL A 169 2.49 -5.44 -11.21
N SER A 170 3.14 -6.49 -10.73
CA SER A 170 3.25 -7.78 -11.43
C SER A 170 2.04 -8.69 -11.22
N GLU A 171 1.10 -8.33 -10.34
CA GLU A 171 -0.11 -9.12 -10.08
C GLU A 171 -1.35 -8.40 -10.57
N VAL A 172 -1.98 -8.95 -11.60
CA VAL A 172 -3.27 -8.49 -12.11
C VAL A 172 -4.09 -9.72 -12.42
N PRO A 173 -5.40 -9.76 -12.06
CA PRO A 173 -6.26 -10.95 -12.21
C PRO A 173 -6.34 -11.56 -13.62
N CYS A 174 -5.74 -10.93 -14.64
CA CYS A 174 -5.83 -11.29 -16.06
C CYS A 174 -4.48 -11.62 -16.74
N GLY A 175 -3.38 -11.77 -15.99
CA GLY A 175 -2.06 -12.06 -16.59
C GLY A 175 -1.45 -10.89 -17.37
N CYS A 176 -1.92 -9.68 -17.06
CA CYS A 176 -1.36 -8.42 -17.54
C CYS A 176 -0.36 -7.91 -16.50
N ALA A 177 0.70 -7.20 -16.91
CA ALA A 177 1.47 -6.36 -15.98
C ALA A 177 0.96 -4.92 -16.06
N LEU A 178 0.85 -4.27 -14.91
CA LEU A 178 0.42 -2.88 -14.79
C LEU A 178 1.63 -2.00 -14.49
N VAL A 179 1.68 -0.86 -15.19
CA VAL A 179 2.68 0.17 -14.94
C VAL A 179 1.97 1.45 -14.60
N PHE A 180 2.26 1.97 -13.41
CA PHE A 180 1.84 3.29 -12.97
C PHE A 180 3.04 4.21 -13.07
N THR A 181 2.87 5.32 -13.78
CA THR A 181 3.82 6.43 -13.78
C THR A 181 3.08 7.64 -13.23
N SER A 182 3.43 8.05 -12.01
CA SER A 182 2.87 9.25 -11.40
C SER A 182 3.98 10.19 -10.98
N PRO A 183 3.95 11.49 -11.33
CA PRO A 183 4.94 12.44 -10.84
C PRO A 183 4.89 12.65 -9.31
N VAL A 184 3.79 12.28 -8.63
CA VAL A 184 3.64 12.34 -7.16
C VAL A 184 2.74 11.20 -6.66
N PHE A 185 3.18 10.48 -5.62
CA PHE A 185 2.55 9.27 -5.08
C PHE A 185 1.18 9.51 -4.41
N VAL A 186 0.28 8.51 -4.47
CA VAL A 186 -0.96 8.42 -3.67
C VAL A 186 -1.12 6.99 -3.14
N SER A 187 -0.99 6.80 -1.83
CA SER A 187 -1.02 5.49 -1.14
C SER A 187 -2.32 4.70 -1.31
N ALA A 188 -3.43 5.36 -1.66
CA ALA A 188 -4.76 4.75 -1.69
C ALA A 188 -5.14 4.05 -3.01
N GLN A 189 -4.31 4.12 -4.06
CA GLN A 189 -4.69 3.65 -5.41
C GLN A 189 -4.13 2.26 -5.75
N ALA A 190 -2.99 1.84 -5.19
CA ALA A 190 -2.37 0.55 -5.51
C ALA A 190 -3.24 -0.64 -5.07
N SER A 191 -3.87 -0.57 -3.89
CA SER A 191 -4.78 -1.62 -3.39
C SER A 191 -6.09 -1.73 -4.18
N ARG A 192 -6.45 -0.73 -5.00
CA ARG A 192 -7.72 -0.71 -5.76
C ARG A 192 -7.64 -1.41 -7.11
N VAL A 193 -6.46 -1.70 -7.64
CA VAL A 193 -6.33 -2.26 -9.01
C VAL A 193 -6.30 -3.80 -9.02
N GLY A 194 -6.09 -4.43 -7.87
CA GLY A 194 -6.26 -5.89 -7.68
C GLY A 194 -7.69 -6.32 -7.30
N GLY A 195 -8.61 -5.38 -7.06
CA GLY A 195 -9.98 -5.62 -6.62
C GLY A 195 -11.00 -5.17 -7.64
N SER A 196 -11.12 -5.88 -8.77
CA SER A 196 -12.25 -5.78 -9.71
C SER A 196 -12.48 -7.13 -10.37
#